data_AF-A0A521EQZ8-F1
#
_entry.id   AF-A0A521EQZ8-F1
#
_cell.length_a   1.000
_cell.length_b   1.000
_cell.length_c   1.000
_cell.angle_alpha   90.00
_cell.angle_beta   90.00
_cell.angle_gamma   90.00
#
_symmetry.space_group_name_H-M   'P 1'
#
loop_
_entity.id
_entity.type
_entity.pdbx_description
1 polymer ?
#
loop_
_entity_poly.entity_id
_entity_poly.type
_entity_poly.pdbx_seq_one_letter_code
_entity_poly.pdbx_strand_id
1 'polypeptide(L)'
;MKPVLSIMILVACGACAGSSETDLQASCEALVAAETGTRPGDVRALSTDTEPGGSVTTVSVTGAQAPWLCRADPSGVVTGVEYSQEG
;
A
#
# COMPACT_ATOMS: atom_id res chain seq x y z
N MET A 1 -2.98 38.26 -15.03
CA MET A 1 -1.82 37.33 -15.00
C MET A 1 -1.95 36.52 -13.71
N LYS A 2 -2.22 35.22 -13.81
CA LYS A 2 -2.47 34.31 -12.66
C LYS A 2 -1.14 33.78 -12.14
N PRO A 3 -0.80 33.89 -10.84
CA PRO A 3 0.32 33.16 -10.29
C PRO A 3 -0.06 31.69 -10.15
N VAL A 4 0.58 30.84 -10.95
CA VAL A 4 0.56 29.38 -10.78
C VAL A 4 1.41 29.07 -9.55
N LEU A 5 0.74 28.88 -8.42
CA LEU A 5 1.36 28.43 -7.19
C LEU A 5 1.59 26.92 -7.31
N SER A 6 2.70 26.53 -7.96
CA SER A 6 3.20 25.15 -7.94
C SER A 6 3.73 24.83 -6.54
N ILE A 7 2.84 24.31 -5.69
CA ILE A 7 3.20 23.70 -4.42
C ILE A 7 3.82 22.33 -4.76
N MET A 8 5.15 22.27 -4.80
CA MET A 8 5.88 21.00 -4.68
C MET A 8 5.77 20.52 -3.24
N ILE A 9 4.96 19.50 -3.01
CA ILE A 9 4.97 18.73 -1.76
C ILE A 9 6.15 17.76 -1.84
N LEU A 10 7.25 18.13 -1.18
CA LEU A 10 8.33 17.22 -0.81
C LEU A 10 7.94 16.59 0.53
N VAL A 11 7.33 15.40 0.49
CA VAL A 11 7.28 14.52 1.67
C VAL A 11 8.59 13.74 1.70
N ALA A 12 9.55 14.24 2.48
CA ALA A 12 10.68 13.46 2.96
C ALA A 12 10.37 13.06 4.40
N CYS A 13 9.78 11.88 4.61
CA CYS A 13 9.66 11.29 5.95
C CYS A 13 10.82 10.32 6.15
N GLY A 14 11.89 10.84 6.75
CA GLY A 14 12.96 10.04 7.33
C GLY A 14 12.49 9.45 8.66
N ALA A 15 11.85 8.29 8.60
CA ALA A 15 11.94 7.28 9.65
C ALA A 15 12.44 6.03 8.92
N CYS A 16 13.56 5.48 9.36
CA CYS A 16 14.31 4.47 8.63
C CYS A 16 14.86 3.48 9.66
N ALA A 17 14.09 2.42 9.91
CA ALA A 17 14.54 1.09 10.38
C ALA A 17 13.34 0.17 10.73
N GLY A 18 12.18 0.74 11.07
CA GLY A 18 10.90 0.04 11.23
C GLY A 18 9.81 0.54 10.28
N SER A 19 10.23 1.33 9.29
CA SER A 19 9.36 2.19 8.49
C SER A 19 9.08 1.59 7.13
N SER A 20 10.03 0.87 6.53
CA SER A 20 9.85 0.26 5.21
C SER A 20 8.64 -0.67 5.15
N GLU A 21 8.41 -1.48 6.20
CA GLU A 21 7.24 -2.36 6.28
C GLU A 21 5.95 -1.57 6.54
N THR A 22 5.94 -0.64 7.50
CA THR A 22 4.76 0.18 7.79
C THR A 22 4.39 1.13 6.63
N ASP A 23 5.37 1.69 5.94
CA ASP A 23 5.22 2.54 4.75
C ASP A 23 4.72 1.71 3.56
N LEU A 24 5.24 0.50 3.40
CA LEU A 24 4.73 -0.45 2.41
C LEU A 24 3.26 -0.81 2.72
N GLN A 25 2.95 -1.15 3.96
CA GLN A 25 1.59 -1.45 4.41
C GLN A 25 0.63 -0.29 4.14
N ALA A 26 0.99 0.94 4.51
CA ALA A 26 0.18 2.13 4.23
C ALA A 26 0.01 2.38 2.73
N SER A 27 1.05 2.15 1.93
CA SER A 27 0.98 2.26 0.46
C SER A 27 0.03 1.21 -0.13
N CYS A 28 0.10 -0.02 0.37
CA CYS A 28 -0.77 -1.12 -0.02
C CYS A 28 -2.24 -0.86 0.36
N GLU A 29 -2.50 -0.38 1.57
CA GLU A 29 -3.84 0.02 2.01
C GLU A 29 -4.42 1.10 1.10
N ALA A 30 -3.64 2.14 0.79
CA ALA A 30 -4.07 3.23 -0.08
C ALA A 30 -4.38 2.76 -1.51
N LEU A 31 -3.54 1.89 -2.07
CA LEU A 31 -3.75 1.31 -3.40
C LEU A 31 -4.98 0.42 -3.46
N VAL A 32 -5.15 -0.48 -2.49
CA VAL A 32 -6.33 -1.35 -2.43
C VAL A 32 -7.61 -0.54 -2.21
N ALA A 33 -7.58 0.51 -1.38
CA ALA A 33 -8.71 1.42 -1.20
C ALA A 33 -9.09 2.12 -2.51
N ALA A 34 -8.10 2.57 -3.30
CA ALA A 34 -8.32 3.18 -4.60
C ALA A 34 -8.92 2.20 -5.62
N GLU A 35 -8.40 0.97 -5.69
CA GLU A 35 -8.89 -0.09 -6.60
C GLU A 35 -10.31 -0.55 -6.25
N THR A 36 -10.62 -0.65 -4.96
CA THR A 36 -11.95 -1.10 -4.48
C THR A 36 -12.96 0.04 -4.36
N GLY A 37 -12.53 1.30 -4.47
CA GLY A 37 -13.37 2.48 -4.22
C GLY A 37 -13.85 2.61 -2.77
N THR A 38 -13.13 2.02 -1.81
CA THR A 38 -13.47 2.04 -0.38
C THR A 38 -12.73 3.15 0.35
N ARG A 39 -13.14 3.46 1.59
CA ARG A 39 -12.43 4.47 2.39
C ARG A 39 -11.15 3.86 2.96
N PRO A 40 -10.10 4.65 3.18
CA PRO A 40 -8.87 4.16 3.81
C PRO A 40 -9.10 3.49 5.17
N GLY A 41 -10.09 3.93 5.95
CA GLY A 41 -10.44 3.30 7.23
C GLY A 41 -11.14 1.94 7.11
N ASP A 42 -11.60 1.57 5.92
CA ASP A 42 -12.23 0.29 5.62
C ASP A 42 -11.22 -0.76 5.11
N VAL A 43 -9.96 -0.35 4.90
CA VAL A 43 -8.86 -1.17 4.38
C VAL A 43 -7.77 -1.28 5.44
N ARG A 44 -7.21 -2.47 5.62
CA ARG A 44 -6.18 -2.71 6.64
C ARG A 44 -5.20 -3.80 6.25
N ALA A 45 -3.91 -3.50 6.30
CA ALA A 45 -2.85 -4.47 6.17
C ALA A 45 -2.86 -5.42 7.39
N LEU A 46 -2.77 -6.71 7.11
CA LEU A 46 -2.82 -7.78 8.10
C LEU A 46 -1.44 -8.36 8.39
N SER A 47 -0.66 -8.60 7.33
CA SER A 47 0.67 -9.19 7.42
C SER A 47 1.49 -8.79 6.20
N THR A 48 2.80 -8.73 6.37
CA THR A 48 3.76 -8.52 5.28
C THR A 48 4.78 -9.64 5.32
N ASP A 49 4.86 -10.40 4.23
CA ASP A 49 5.81 -11.47 4.03
C ASP A 49 6.93 -10.96 3.13
N THR A 50 8.15 -10.93 3.64
CA THR A 50 9.33 -10.46 2.89
C THR A 50 10.14 -11.65 2.39
N GLU A 51 10.37 -11.70 1.08
CA GLU A 51 11.13 -12.73 0.39
C GLU A 51 12.29 -12.11 -0.43
N PRO A 52 13.29 -12.90 -0.85
CA PRO A 52 14.39 -12.38 -1.69
C PRO A 52 13.92 -11.77 -3.02
N GLY A 53 12.75 -12.18 -3.51
CA GLY A 53 12.13 -11.67 -4.74
C GLY A 53 11.26 -10.44 -4.56
N GLY A 54 11.02 -9.99 -3.32
CA GLY A 54 10.12 -8.87 -3.02
C GLY A 54 9.33 -9.09 -1.74
N SER A 55 8.32 -8.27 -1.51
CA SER A 55 7.43 -8.40 -0.35
C SER A 55 5.99 -8.57 -0.78
N VAL A 56 5.21 -9.36 -0.05
CA VAL A 56 3.77 -9.51 -0.26
C VAL A 56 3.06 -9.08 1.00
N THR A 57 2.24 -8.04 0.91
CA THR A 57 1.39 -7.58 2.02
C THR A 57 -0.04 -8.05 1.80
N THR A 58 -0.58 -8.79 2.77
CA THR A 58 -1.99 -9.17 2.79
C THR A 58 -2.81 -8.03 3.37
N VAL A 59 -3.85 -7.61 2.67
CA VAL A 59 -4.70 -6.47 3.00
C VAL A 59 -6.16 -6.92 3.07
N SER A 60 -6.83 -6.66 4.18
CA SER A 60 -8.26 -6.89 4.33
C SER A 60 -9.05 -5.65 3.93
N VAL A 61 -10.19 -5.85 3.28
CA VAL A 61 -11.13 -4.78 2.92
C VAL A 61 -12.49 -5.13 3.53
N THR A 62 -13.08 -4.16 4.22
CA THR A 62 -14.39 -4.34 4.85
C THR A 62 -15.44 -4.63 3.78
N GLY A 63 -16.12 -5.78 3.90
CA GLY A 63 -17.12 -6.24 2.93
C GLY A 63 -16.56 -7.00 1.73
N ALA A 64 -15.24 -7.15 1.60
CA ALA A 64 -14.66 -8.07 0.64
C ALA A 64 -14.77 -9.52 1.15
N GLN A 65 -14.93 -10.46 0.22
CA GLN A 65 -15.10 -11.89 0.56
C GLN A 65 -13.76 -12.57 0.88
N ALA A 66 -12.65 -12.00 0.42
CA ALA A 66 -11.30 -12.47 0.60
C ALA A 66 -10.34 -11.26 0.69
N PRO A 67 -9.13 -11.44 1.25
CA PRO A 67 -8.14 -10.38 1.30
C PRO A 67 -7.55 -10.06 -0.08
N TRP A 68 -6.97 -8.88 -0.20
CA TRP A 68 -6.13 -8.46 -1.32
C TRP A 68 -4.66 -8.73 -0.99
N LEU A 69 -3.86 -8.99 -2.02
CA LEU A 69 -2.43 -9.17 -1.96
C LEU A 69 -1.77 -7.99 -2.66
N CYS A 70 -0.93 -7.26 -1.94
CA CYS A 70 -0.13 -6.18 -2.46
C CYS A 70 1.30 -6.67 -2.63
N ARG A 71 1.83 -6.63 -3.85
CA ARG A 71 3.18 -7.08 -4.17
C ARG A 71 4.10 -5.88 -4.29
N ALA A 72 5.27 -5.98 -3.68
CA ALA A 72 6.36 -5.04 -3.84
C ALA A 72 7.62 -5.78 -4.28
N ASP A 73 8.47 -5.09 -5.03
CA ASP A 73 9.77 -5.60 -5.43
C ASP A 73 10.78 -5.56 -4.24
N PRO A 74 12.01 -6.08 -4.40
CA PRO A 74 13.03 -6.05 -3.34
C PRO A 74 13.48 -4.64 -2.94
N SER A 75 13.16 -3.63 -3.75
CA SER A 75 13.43 -2.22 -3.42
C SER A 75 12.33 -1.58 -2.55
N GLY A 76 11.24 -2.32 -2.29
CA GLY A 76 10.10 -1.86 -1.51
C GLY A 76 9.08 -1.07 -2.33
N VAL A 77 9.19 -1.09 -3.66
CA VAL A 77 8.24 -0.40 -4.55
C VAL A 77 7.06 -1.33 -4.83
N VAL A 78 5.84 -0.88 -4.57
CA VAL A 78 4.62 -1.62 -4.90
C VAL A 78 4.50 -1.76 -6.42
N THR A 79 4.46 -3.01 -6.89
CA THR A 79 4.35 -3.36 -8.31
C THR A 79 2.92 -3.66 -8.73
N GLY A 80 2.05 -4.00 -7.77
CA GLY A 80 0.62 -4.19 -8.02
C GLY A 80 -0.15 -4.69 -6.82
N VAL A 81 -1.49 -4.67 -6.93
CA VAL A 81 -2.41 -5.28 -5.97
C VAL A 81 -3.34 -6.24 -6.70
N GLU A 82 -3.63 -7.38 -6.09
CA GLU A 82 -4.42 -8.46 -6.68
C GLU A 82 -5.41 -9.00 -5.64
N TYR A 83 -6.61 -9.39 -6.06
CA TYR A 83 -7.55 -10.04 -5.14
C TYR A 83 -7.10 -11.48 -4.86
N SER A 84 -6.95 -11.86 -3.58
CA SER A 84 -6.66 -13.25 -3.24
C SER A 84 -7.89 -14.09 -3.57
N GLN A 85 -7.77 -14.98 -4.54
CA GLN A 85 -8.86 -15.91 -4.88
C GLN A 85 -8.93 -17.10 -3.91
N GLU A 86 -8.09 -17.12 -2.86
CA GLU A 86 -8.18 -18.11 -1.79
C GLU A 86 -9.29 -17.71 -0.82
N GLY A 87 -10.47 -18.29 -1.04
CA GLY A 87 -11.63 -18.26 -0.15
C GLY A 87 -11.90 -19.62 0.48
#